data_AF-A0A4Z2EJ09-F1
#
_entry.id   AF-A0A4Z2EJ09-F1
#
_cell.length_a   1.000
_cell.length_b   1.000
_cell.length_c   1.000
_cell.angle_alpha   90.00
_cell.angle_beta   90.00
_cell.angle_gamma   90.00
#
_symmetry.space_group_name_H-M   'P 1'
#
loop_
_entity.id
_entity.type
_entity.pdbx_description
1 polymer ?
#
loop_
_entity_poly.entity_id
_entity_poly.type
_entity_poly.pdbx_seq_one_letter_code
_entity_poly.pdbx_strand_id
1 'polypeptide(L)'
;MVDAADREKMEASRNELHNLLDKPQLQGIPILVLGNKRDLPNALDEKQLIEKLNLSGIQDREICCYSVSCKEQDNIGKEQIGVPDDST
;
A
#
# COMPACT_ATOMS: atom_id res chain seq x y z
N MET A 1 -2.14 -9.34 0.36
CA MET A 1 -3.22 -8.35 0.52
C MET A 1 -3.27 -8.00 2.00
N VAL A 2 -3.12 -6.72 2.34
CA VAL A 2 -3.03 -6.27 3.74
C VAL A 2 -4.38 -5.68 4.15
N ASP A 3 -4.81 -5.98 5.36
CA ASP A 3 -6.07 -5.50 5.90
C ASP A 3 -5.90 -4.10 6.48
N ALA A 4 -6.40 -3.07 5.77
CA ALA A 4 -6.20 -1.67 6.16
C ALA A 4 -6.97 -1.27 7.43
N ALA A 5 -7.91 -2.10 7.91
CA ALA A 5 -8.67 -1.84 9.12
C ALA A 5 -8.03 -2.44 10.39
N ASP A 6 -7.11 -3.39 10.23
CA ASP A 6 -6.54 -4.20 11.31
C ASP A 6 -5.13 -3.72 11.68
N ARG A 7 -5.08 -2.64 12.48
CA ARG A 7 -3.83 -1.94 12.85
C ARG A 7 -2.86 -2.82 13.65
N GLU A 8 -3.38 -3.80 14.39
CA GLU A 8 -2.56 -4.71 15.21
C GLU A 8 -1.77 -5.70 14.33
N LYS A 9 -2.35 -6.11 13.19
CA LYS A 9 -1.70 -7.00 12.22
C LYS A 9 -0.76 -6.28 11.27
N MET A 10 -0.82 -4.94 11.18
CA MET A 10 0.07 -4.14 10.34
C MET A 10 1.53 -4.29 10.75
N GLU A 11 1.86 -4.30 12.05
CA GLU A 11 3.24 -4.47 12.49
C GLU A 11 3.80 -5.86 12.16
N ALA A 12 3.01 -6.91 12.33
CA ALA A 12 3.39 -8.26 11.94
C ALA A 12 3.61 -8.34 10.40
N SER A 13 2.67 -7.78 9.63
CA SER A 13 2.75 -7.72 8.16
C SER A 13 3.98 -6.95 7.69
N ARG A 14 4.34 -5.85 8.37
CA ARG A 14 5.58 -5.11 8.14
C ARG A 14 6.79 -6.02 8.33
N ASN A 15 6.93 -6.65 9.50
CA ASN A 15 8.09 -7.49 9.77
C ASN A 15 8.22 -8.65 8.77
N GLU A 16 7.11 -9.30 8.42
CA GLU A 16 7.12 -10.34 7.39
C GLU A 16 7.51 -9.80 6.01
N LEU A 17 6.98 -8.64 5.61
CA LEU A 17 7.33 -8.01 4.35
C LEU A 17 8.83 -7.70 4.29
N HIS A 18 9.38 -7.04 5.31
CA HIS A 18 10.80 -6.69 5.37
C HIS A 18 11.68 -7.96 5.36
N ASN A 19 11.31 -9.01 6.11
CA ASN A 19 12.00 -10.31 6.04
C ASN A 19 11.89 -10.98 4.66
N LEU A 20 10.79 -10.77 3.94
CA LEU A 20 10.65 -11.27 2.58
C LEU A 20 11.59 -10.51 1.63
N LEU A 21 11.62 -9.17 1.75
CA LEU A 21 12.44 -8.30 0.90
C LEU A 21 13.93 -8.48 1.11
N ASP A 22 14.34 -8.88 2.31
CA ASP A 22 15.72 -9.24 2.63
C ASP A 22 16.18 -10.51 1.89
N LYS A 23 15.24 -11.33 1.37
CA LYS A 23 15.60 -12.52 0.60
C LYS A 23 16.23 -12.11 -0.74
N PRO A 24 17.40 -12.67 -1.09
CA PRO A 24 18.09 -12.33 -2.34
C PRO A 24 17.29 -12.70 -3.60
N GLN A 25 16.35 -13.64 -3.48
CA GLN A 25 15.44 -14.05 -4.57
C GLN A 25 14.45 -12.95 -4.97
N LEU A 26 14.15 -12.04 -4.05
CA LEU A 26 13.24 -10.92 -4.29
C LEU A 26 14.01 -9.64 -4.60
N GLN A 27 15.34 -9.65 -4.59
CA GLN A 27 16.16 -8.47 -4.84
C GLN A 27 15.91 -7.89 -6.24
N GLY A 28 15.61 -6.59 -6.31
CA GLY A 28 15.28 -5.89 -7.56
C GLY A 28 13.87 -6.13 -8.11
N ILE A 29 13.02 -6.92 -7.44
CA ILE A 29 11.63 -7.12 -7.85
C ILE A 29 10.75 -5.99 -7.31
N PRO A 30 9.95 -5.32 -8.15
CA PRO A 30 9.02 -4.28 -7.73
C PRO A 30 7.90 -4.87 -6.87
N ILE A 31 7.46 -4.12 -5.86
CA ILE A 31 6.48 -4.60 -4.87
C ILE A 31 5.18 -3.83 -5.02
N LEU A 32 4.08 -4.58 -5.07
CA LEU A 32 2.73 -4.05 -5.10
C LEU A 32 2.02 -4.34 -3.77
N VAL A 33 1.68 -3.28 -3.03
CA VAL A 33 0.93 -3.39 -1.78
C VAL A 33 -0.52 -3.00 -2.01
N LEU A 34 -1.42 -3.97 -1.88
CA LEU A 34 -2.85 -3.75 -1.96
C LEU A 34 -3.44 -3.70 -0.55
N GLY A 35 -3.86 -2.51 -0.14
CA GLY A 35 -4.58 -2.26 1.11
C GLY A 35 -6.07 -2.48 0.89
N ASN A 36 -6.63 -3.56 1.46
CA ASN A 36 -8.05 -3.86 1.34
C ASN A 36 -8.86 -3.19 2.46
N LYS A 37 -10.15 -2.88 2.20
CA LYS A 37 -11.19 -2.36 3.11
C LYS A 37 -11.32 -0.83 3.25
N ARG A 38 -11.23 -0.07 2.15
CA ARG A 38 -11.48 1.40 2.18
C ARG A 38 -12.91 1.78 2.64
N ASP A 39 -13.86 0.86 2.65
CA ASP A 39 -15.26 1.12 3.04
C ASP A 39 -15.49 1.24 4.54
N LEU A 40 -14.49 0.89 5.37
CA LEU A 40 -14.61 1.02 6.81
C LEU A 40 -14.16 2.42 7.25
N PRO A 41 -14.89 3.10 8.15
CA PRO A 41 -14.53 4.44 8.65
C PRO A 41 -13.20 4.47 9.42
N ASN A 42 -12.61 3.31 9.68
CA ASN A 42 -11.33 3.16 10.38
C ASN A 42 -10.19 2.68 9.46
N ALA A 43 -10.43 2.63 8.14
CA ALA A 43 -9.48 2.16 7.15
C ALA A 43 -8.29 3.13 7.02
N LEU A 44 -7.10 2.55 6.89
CA LEU A 44 -5.87 3.30 6.65
C LEU A 44 -5.81 3.75 5.17
N ASP A 45 -5.60 5.05 4.95
CA ASP A 45 -5.25 5.59 3.63
C ASP A 45 -3.89 5.08 3.15
N GLU A 46 -3.66 5.17 1.85
CA GLU A 46 -2.42 4.74 1.19
C GLU A 46 -1.16 5.30 1.86
N LYS A 47 -1.15 6.60 2.20
CA LYS A 47 -0.05 7.24 2.95
C LYS A 47 0.16 6.61 4.33
N GLN A 48 -0.91 6.32 5.05
CA GLN A 48 -0.82 5.69 6.37
C GLN A 48 -0.33 4.24 6.25
N LEU A 49 -0.72 3.54 5.18
CA LEU A 49 -0.24 2.19 4.87
C LEU A 49 1.27 2.19 4.60
N ILE A 50 1.73 3.14 3.78
CA ILE A 50 3.15 3.36 3.46
C ILE A 50 3.96 3.63 4.72
N GLU A 51 3.47 4.50 5.61
CA GLU A 51 4.13 4.83 6.87
C GLU A 51 4.13 3.62 7.83
N LYS A 52 3.00 2.93 7.99
CA LYS A 52 2.87 1.77 8.89
C LYS A 52 3.70 0.57 8.44
N LEU A 53 3.80 0.33 7.14
CA LEU A 53 4.63 -0.73 6.57
C LEU A 53 6.09 -0.27 6.35
N ASN A 54 6.40 0.98 6.69
CA ASN A 54 7.70 1.62 6.51
C ASN A 54 8.26 1.44 5.09
N LEU A 55 7.39 1.60 4.08
CA LEU A 55 7.74 1.40 2.67
C LEU A 55 8.64 2.51 2.15
N SER A 56 8.53 3.73 2.71
CA SER A 56 9.41 4.86 2.40
C SER A 56 10.89 4.59 2.68
N GLY A 57 11.20 3.64 3.57
CA GLY A 57 12.57 3.24 3.87
C GLY A 57 13.19 2.30 2.82
N ILE A 58 12.38 1.75 1.92
CA ILE A 58 12.83 0.82 0.90
C ILE A 58 13.03 1.61 -0.40
N GLN A 59 14.28 2.01 -0.64
CA GLN A 59 14.68 2.75 -1.85
C GLN A 59 15.37 1.87 -2.90
N ASP A 60 15.63 0.60 -2.54
CA ASP A 60 16.30 -0.39 -3.39
C ASP A 60 15.43 -0.87 -4.57
N ARG A 61 14.14 -0.51 -4.59
CA ARG A 61 13.16 -0.95 -5.60
C ARG A 61 11.97 0.00 -5.67
N GLU A 62 11.20 -0.16 -6.73
CA GLU A 62 9.93 0.53 -6.90
C GLU A 62 8.83 -0.14 -6.06
N ILE A 63 8.07 0.67 -5.33
CA ILE A 63 6.95 0.22 -4.50
C ILE A 63 5.71 0.99 -4.90
N CYS A 64 4.67 0.27 -5.28
CA CYS A 64 3.36 0.83 -5.56
C CYS A 64 2.39 0.40 -4.46
N CYS A 65 1.65 1.36 -3.92
CA CYS A 65 0.56 1.08 -2.99
C CYS A 65 -0.75 1.46 -3.66
N TYR A 66 -1.77 0.59 -3.51
CA TYR A 66 -3.13 0.91 -3.94
C TYR A 66 -4.12 0.48 -2.86
N SER A 67 -5.08 1.34 -2.59
CA SER A 67 -6.22 1.02 -1.73
C SER A 67 -7.37 0.45 -2.56
N VAL A 68 -7.76 -0.79 -2.27
CA VAL A 68 -8.89 -1.50 -2.89
C VAL A 68 -9.96 -1.80 -1.84
N SER A 69 -11.21 -2.01 -2.23
CA SER A 69 -12.18 -2.65 -1.33
C SER A 69 -12.95 -3.79 -1.98
N CYS A 70 -13.12 -4.87 -1.23
CA CYS A 70 -13.86 -6.06 -1.66
C CYS A 70 -15.35 -6.03 -1.28
N LYS A 71 -15.90 -4.88 -0.84
CA LYS A 71 -17.32 -4.77 -0.47
C LYS A 71 -18.19 -4.11 -1.54
N GLU A 72 -17.60 -3.34 -2.42
CA GLU A 72 -18.26 -2.80 -3.61
C GLU A 72 -17.67 -3.47 -4.84
N GLN A 73 -18.52 -3.97 -5.75
CA GLN A 73 -18.12 -4.37 -7.10
C GLN A 73 -17.81 -3.12 -7.96
N ASP A 74 -17.06 -2.14 -7.44
CA ASP A 74 -16.87 -0.87 -8.14
C ASP A 74 -15.40 -0.62 -8.52
N ASN A 75 -15.18 -0.71 -9.83
CA ASN A 75 -14.15 -0.07 -10.64
C ASN A 75 -12.66 -0.29 -10.32
N ILE A 76 -12.11 -1.35 -10.92
CA ILE A 76 -10.77 -1.28 -11.53
C ILE A 76 -10.86 -0.27 -12.69
N GLY A 77 -10.69 1.01 -12.41
CA GLY A 77 -10.74 2.03 -13.47
C GLY A 77 -10.86 3.46 -12.98
N LYS A 78 -9.84 4.00 -12.32
CA LYS A 78 -9.54 5.43 -12.43
C LYS A 78 -8.05 5.68 -12.21
N GLU A 79 -7.37 5.78 -13.33
CA GLU A 79 -6.19 6.62 -13.49
C GLU A 79 -6.54 8.04 -13.02
N GLN A 80 -5.91 8.48 -11.93
CA GLN A 80 -5.90 9.88 -11.53
C GLN A 80 -4.45 10.33 -11.49
N ILE A 81 -3.87 10.49 -12.69
CA ILE A 81 -2.80 11.46 -12.91
C ILE A 81 -3.41 12.82 -12.55
N GLY A 82 -3.13 13.26 -11.32
CA GLY A 82 -3.39 14.62 -10.88
C GLY A 82 -2.33 15.51 -11.50
N VAL A 83 -2.65 16.13 -12.63
CA VAL A 83 -1.93 17.34 -13.07
C VAL A 83 -2.13 18.41 -11.99
N PRO A 84 -1.07 19.09 -11.51
CA PRO A 84 -1.25 20.24 -10.64
C PRO A 84 -1.89 21.37 -11.45
N ASP A 85 -3.06 21.81 -11.01
CA ASP A 85 -3.72 23.02 -11.47
C ASP A 85 -2.94 24.23 -10.91
N ASP A 86 -1.99 24.73 -11.71
CA ASP A 86 -1.32 26.01 -11.48
C ASP A 86 -2.12 27.10 -12.20
N SER A 87 -2.93 27.85 -11.45
CA SER A 87 -3.38 29.21 -11.79
C SER A 87 -4.24 29.83 -10.68
N THR A 88 -3.61 30.60 -9.79
CA THR A 88 -4.02 31.97 -9.39
C THR A 88 -2.87 32.63 -8.63
#